data_AF-A0A7K0DWH0-F1
#
_entry.id   AF-A0A7K0DWH0-F1
#
_cell.length_a   1.000
_cell.length_b   1.000
_cell.length_c   1.000
_cell.angle_alpha   90.00
_cell.angle_beta   90.00
_cell.angle_gamma   90.00
#
_symmetry.space_group_name_H-M   'P 1'
#
loop_
_entity.id
_entity.type
_entity.pdbx_description
1 polymer ?
#
loop_
_entity_poly.entity_id
_entity_poly.type
_entity_poly.pdbx_seq_one_letter_code
_entity_poly.pdbx_strand_id
1 'polypeptide(L)'
;MRKILLAAMSLAVVWGASTGTAQASFSSSTSGSCSETLDDWGYFYAYTYQYAYVDRGVIESESHSFSFSGFLEGGEQATLLRSADNKWAVYRAGVLELAVPYVSGAGLYMRDVGGPVAGGWIELCDY
;
A
#
# COMPACT_ATOMS: atom_id res chain seq x y z
N MET A 1 -36.86 8.13 66.13
CA MET A 1 -36.07 6.90 65.88
C MET A 1 -35.59 6.92 64.44
N ARG A 2 -34.27 6.86 64.22
CA ARG A 2 -33.59 6.85 62.92
C ARG A 2 -33.70 5.47 62.26
N LYS A 3 -33.95 5.39 60.94
CA LYS A 3 -33.70 4.24 60.05
C LYS A 3 -33.47 4.81 58.63
N ILE A 4 -32.23 5.14 58.25
CA ILE A 4 -31.26 4.38 57.43
C ILE A 4 -31.79 3.96 56.04
N LEU A 5 -31.40 4.78 55.05
CA LEU A 5 -30.93 4.52 53.68
C LEU A 5 -31.10 3.13 53.06
N LEU A 6 -31.44 3.12 51.76
CA LEU A 6 -30.87 2.24 50.73
C LEU A 6 -30.98 2.94 49.36
N ALA A 7 -29.88 3.56 48.93
CA ALA A 7 -29.73 4.07 47.56
C ALA A 7 -29.26 2.91 46.67
N ALA A 8 -30.09 2.52 45.70
CA ALA A 8 -29.73 1.53 44.69
C ALA A 8 -28.88 2.22 43.60
N MET A 9 -27.57 2.03 43.67
CA MET A 9 -26.62 2.45 42.64
C MET A 9 -26.53 1.33 41.60
N SER A 10 -27.27 1.45 40.50
CA SER A 10 -27.18 0.52 39.37
C SER A 10 -25.92 0.81 38.57
N LEU A 11 -24.90 -0.03 38.72
CA LEU A 11 -23.72 -0.08 37.84
C LEU A 11 -24.16 -0.59 36.45
N ALA A 12 -24.20 0.30 35.47
CA ALA A 12 -24.28 -0.10 34.06
C ALA A 12 -22.86 -0.46 33.60
N VAL A 13 -22.58 -1.76 33.45
CA VAL A 13 -21.36 -2.25 32.80
C VAL A 13 -21.55 -2.04 31.30
N VAL A 14 -20.88 -1.04 30.74
CA VAL A 14 -20.79 -0.86 29.29
C VAL A 14 -19.79 -1.89 28.76
N TRP A 15 -20.29 -2.96 28.14
CA TRP A 15 -19.46 -3.91 27.40
C TRP A 15 -19.06 -3.24 26.08
N GLY A 16 -17.90 -2.58 26.10
CA GLY A 16 -17.25 -2.14 24.87
C GLY A 16 -16.80 -3.37 24.09
N ALA A 17 -17.56 -3.75 23.06
CA ALA A 17 -17.10 -4.71 22.07
C ALA A 17 -15.97 -4.06 21.27
N SER A 18 -14.72 -4.27 21.67
CA SER A 18 -13.59 -4.04 20.78
C SER A 18 -13.63 -5.12 19.71
N THR A 19 -14.27 -4.83 18.58
CA THR A 19 -14.10 -5.62 17.36
C THR A 19 -12.66 -5.43 16.89
N GLY A 20 -11.75 -6.24 17.40
CA GLY A 20 -10.43 -6.38 16.82
C GLY A 20 -10.62 -6.90 15.40
N THR A 21 -10.29 -6.09 14.40
CA THR A 21 -10.27 -6.54 13.01
C THR A 21 -9.16 -7.58 12.89
N ALA A 22 -9.52 -8.86 12.90
CA ALA A 22 -8.57 -9.92 12.56
C ALA A 22 -8.12 -9.70 11.12
N GLN A 23 -6.88 -9.24 10.93
CA GLN A 23 -6.27 -9.18 9.60
C GLN A 23 -5.81 -10.59 9.23
N ALA A 24 -6.53 -11.22 8.31
CA ALA A 24 -6.15 -12.53 7.79
C ALA A 24 -4.93 -12.38 6.87
N SER A 25 -4.04 -13.36 6.91
CA SER A 25 -2.97 -13.45 5.91
C SER A 25 -3.54 -13.85 4.56
N PHE A 26 -2.93 -13.36 3.49
CA PHE A 26 -3.31 -13.69 2.12
C PHE A 26 -2.10 -13.55 1.18
N SER A 27 -2.18 -14.18 0.02
CA SER A 27 -1.24 -13.95 -1.08
C SER A 27 -1.96 -13.65 -2.38
N SER A 28 -1.31 -12.88 -3.23
CA SER A 28 -1.81 -12.56 -4.57
C SER A 28 -0.63 -12.23 -5.48
N SER A 29 -0.89 -12.28 -6.79
CA SER A 29 0.01 -11.72 -7.78
C SER A 29 -0.75 -11.00 -8.88
N THR A 30 -0.07 -10.06 -9.52
CA THR A 30 -0.54 -9.44 -10.76
C THR A 30 0.65 -9.09 -11.65
N SER A 31 0.36 -8.90 -12.93
CA SER A 31 1.33 -8.39 -13.89
C SER A 31 0.64 -7.53 -14.93
N GLY A 32 1.34 -6.54 -15.42
CA GLY A 32 0.86 -5.70 -16.51
C GLY A 32 1.99 -4.87 -17.09
N SER A 33 1.72 -4.28 -18.25
CA SER A 33 2.59 -3.29 -18.85
C SER A 33 1.80 -2.12 -19.44
N CYS A 34 2.41 -0.95 -19.40
CA CYS A 34 1.90 0.24 -20.09
C CYS A 34 3.06 1.20 -20.42
N SER A 35 2.76 2.21 -21.23
CA SER A 35 3.70 3.27 -21.58
C SER A 35 2.94 4.52 -21.97
N GLU A 36 3.41 5.67 -21.47
CA GLU A 36 2.83 6.98 -21.78
C GLU A 36 3.90 8.07 -21.60
N THR A 37 3.58 9.30 -21.99
CA THR A 37 4.38 10.50 -21.71
C THR A 37 3.60 11.39 -20.75
N LEU A 38 4.18 11.67 -19.58
CA LEU A 38 3.62 12.61 -18.61
C LEU A 38 4.25 14.00 -18.81
N ASP A 39 3.45 15.06 -18.70
CA ASP A 39 3.89 16.44 -19.00
C ASP A 39 5.14 16.87 -18.22
N ASP A 40 5.21 16.55 -16.92
CA ASP A 40 6.31 16.99 -16.04
C ASP A 40 7.47 15.98 -15.92
N TRP A 41 7.32 14.76 -16.47
CA TRP A 41 8.28 13.67 -16.27
C TRP A 41 8.86 13.10 -17.57
N GLY A 42 8.13 13.25 -18.67
CA GLY A 42 8.47 12.67 -19.96
C GLY A 42 7.94 11.24 -20.15
N TYR A 43 8.52 10.55 -21.13
CA TYR A 43 8.13 9.19 -21.49
C TYR A 43 8.48 8.17 -20.40
N PHE A 44 7.62 7.18 -20.23
CA PHE A 44 7.94 5.96 -19.53
C PHE A 44 7.42 4.71 -20.25
N TYR A 45 8.08 3.60 -19.97
CA TYR A 45 7.53 2.26 -20.14
C TYR A 45 7.65 1.53 -18.81
N ALA A 46 6.63 0.76 -18.47
CA ALA A 46 6.63 -0.10 -17.32
C ALA A 46 6.08 -1.47 -17.67
N TYR A 47 6.84 -2.51 -17.36
CA TYR A 47 6.33 -3.84 -17.13
C TYR A 47 6.60 -4.20 -15.67
N THR A 48 5.57 -4.74 -15.01
CA THR A 48 5.72 -5.30 -13.68
C THR A 48 5.05 -6.66 -13.60
N TYR A 49 5.72 -7.57 -12.92
CA TYR A 49 5.10 -8.71 -12.26
C TYR A 49 5.42 -8.60 -10.77
N GLN A 50 4.41 -8.77 -9.93
CA GLN A 50 4.55 -8.77 -8.47
C GLN A 50 3.72 -9.88 -7.87
N TYR A 51 4.36 -10.71 -7.05
CA TYR A 51 3.75 -11.59 -6.06
C TYR A 51 4.03 -11.07 -4.66
N ALA A 52 3.04 -11.14 -3.76
CA ALA A 52 3.23 -10.88 -2.34
C ALA A 52 2.41 -11.84 -1.48
N TYR A 53 3.00 -12.30 -0.37
CA TYR A 53 2.31 -12.88 0.77
C TYR A 53 2.32 -11.86 1.91
N VAL A 54 1.13 -11.48 2.37
CA VAL A 54 0.90 -10.44 3.37
C VAL A 54 0.33 -11.09 4.63
N ASP A 55 0.98 -10.87 5.77
CA ASP A 55 0.46 -11.18 7.10
C ASP A 55 0.30 -9.90 7.91
N ARG A 56 -0.89 -9.66 8.47
CA ARG A 56 -1.18 -8.48 9.32
C ARG A 56 -0.69 -7.14 8.72
N GLY A 57 -0.89 -6.99 7.40
CA GLY A 57 -0.51 -5.79 6.65
C GLY A 57 0.98 -5.66 6.31
N VAL A 58 1.80 -6.67 6.59
CA VAL A 58 3.24 -6.70 6.29
C VAL A 58 3.50 -7.71 5.18
N ILE A 59 4.35 -7.35 4.20
CA ILE A 59 4.83 -8.31 3.19
C ILE A 59 5.90 -9.18 3.84
N GLU A 60 5.57 -10.45 4.07
CA GLU A 60 6.46 -11.45 4.67
C GLU A 60 7.31 -12.16 3.60
N SER A 61 6.80 -12.25 2.38
CA SER A 61 7.51 -12.84 1.23
C SER A 61 7.01 -12.22 -0.06
N GLU A 62 7.93 -12.00 -1.01
CA GLU A 62 7.60 -11.48 -2.32
C GLU A 62 8.50 -12.06 -3.42
N SER A 63 8.03 -11.91 -4.66
CA SER A 63 8.80 -12.18 -5.87
C SER A 63 8.35 -11.21 -6.94
N HIS A 64 9.29 -10.56 -7.61
CA HIS A 64 8.99 -9.55 -8.61
C HIS A 64 9.89 -9.67 -9.84
N SER A 65 9.41 -9.11 -10.95
CA SER A 65 10.19 -8.90 -12.16
C SER A 65 9.75 -7.59 -12.78
N PHE A 66 10.67 -6.62 -12.79
CA PHE A 66 10.42 -5.28 -13.31
C PHE A 66 11.26 -5.04 -14.56
N SER A 67 10.67 -4.33 -15.51
CA SER A 67 11.38 -3.81 -16.67
C SER A 67 10.82 -2.43 -16.96
N PHE A 68 11.65 -1.41 -16.79
CA PHE A 68 11.31 -0.02 -16.92
C PHE A 68 12.16 0.64 -18.02
N SER A 69 11.65 1.74 -18.55
CA SER A 69 12.40 2.62 -19.45
C SER A 69 11.90 4.06 -19.32
N GLY A 70 12.65 5.00 -19.90
CA GLY A 70 12.32 6.42 -19.76
C GLY A 70 12.67 6.92 -18.36
N PHE A 71 11.85 7.79 -17.77
CA PHE A 71 12.17 8.34 -16.44
C PHE A 71 12.08 7.29 -15.31
N LEU A 72 11.49 6.13 -15.54
CA LEU A 72 11.43 5.00 -14.60
C LEU A 72 12.68 4.11 -14.63
N GLU A 73 13.59 4.32 -15.59
CA GLU A 73 14.81 3.52 -15.72
C GLU A 73 15.65 3.53 -14.43
N GLY A 74 16.08 2.35 -13.99
CA GLY A 74 16.78 2.16 -12.71
C GLY A 74 15.84 1.82 -11.56
N GLY A 75 14.52 1.95 -11.73
CA GLY A 75 13.51 1.49 -10.78
C GLY A 75 13.54 -0.02 -10.54
N GLU A 76 14.17 -0.81 -11.41
CA GLU A 76 14.37 -2.24 -11.24
C GLU A 76 15.27 -2.58 -10.06
N GLN A 77 16.08 -1.61 -9.60
CA GLN A 77 16.95 -1.73 -8.44
C GLN A 77 16.30 -1.17 -7.17
N ALA A 78 15.00 -0.86 -7.21
CA ALA A 78 14.30 -0.26 -6.09
C ALA A 78 14.19 -1.22 -4.89
N THR A 79 14.30 -0.66 -3.70
CA THR A 79 14.19 -1.42 -2.45
C THR A 79 12.76 -1.43 -1.96
N LEU A 80 12.25 -2.59 -1.56
CA LEU A 80 10.95 -2.71 -0.90
C LEU A 80 10.95 -1.89 0.41
N LEU A 81 9.93 -1.05 0.58
CA LEU A 81 9.73 -0.27 1.80
C LEU A 81 8.64 -0.84 2.71
N ARG A 82 7.46 -1.11 2.13
CA ARG A 82 6.26 -1.51 2.89
C ARG A 82 5.17 -2.05 1.98
N SER A 83 4.19 -2.71 2.60
CA SER A 83 2.86 -2.89 2.01
C SER A 83 2.04 -1.60 2.10
N ALA A 84 1.11 -1.42 1.18
CA ALA A 84 0.06 -0.40 1.26
C ALA A 84 -1.31 -1.00 0.92
N ASP A 85 -2.30 -0.72 1.77
CA ASP A 85 -3.72 -1.04 1.61
C ASP A 85 -4.04 -2.48 1.20
N ASN A 86 -3.15 -3.43 1.52
CA ASN A 86 -3.28 -4.84 1.14
C ASN A 86 -3.40 -5.05 -0.40
N LYS A 87 -2.84 -4.13 -1.19
CA LYS A 87 -2.88 -4.17 -2.66
C LYS A 87 -1.55 -3.89 -3.33
N TRP A 88 -0.70 -3.06 -2.71
CA TRP A 88 0.54 -2.60 -3.31
C TRP A 88 1.76 -2.93 -2.46
N ALA A 89 2.85 -3.28 -3.13
CA ALA A 89 4.20 -3.26 -2.58
C ALA A 89 4.82 -1.91 -2.97
N VAL A 90 5.23 -1.13 -1.97
CA VAL A 90 5.86 0.17 -2.20
C VAL A 90 7.37 0.00 -2.25
N TYR A 91 7.97 0.30 -3.39
CA TYR A 91 9.40 0.30 -3.62
C TYR A 91 9.94 1.73 -3.69
N ARG A 92 11.25 1.90 -3.45
CA ARG A 92 11.94 3.18 -3.63
C ARG A 92 13.27 3.03 -4.35
N ALA A 93 13.47 3.84 -5.38
CA ALA A 93 14.75 4.05 -6.05
C ALA A 93 15.10 5.55 -5.99
N GLY A 94 16.09 5.91 -5.17
CA GLY A 94 16.45 7.32 -4.95
C GLY A 94 15.27 8.12 -4.39
N VAL A 95 14.80 9.12 -5.15
CA VAL A 95 13.68 10.00 -4.81
C VAL A 95 12.33 9.51 -5.34
N LEU A 96 12.30 8.44 -6.13
CA LEU A 96 11.08 7.91 -6.71
C LEU A 96 10.55 6.75 -5.84
N GLU A 97 9.31 6.83 -5.42
CA GLU A 97 8.56 5.68 -4.89
C GLU A 97 7.60 5.12 -5.95
N LEU A 98 7.51 3.79 -6.01
CA LEU A 98 6.59 3.06 -6.88
C LEU A 98 5.67 2.19 -6.02
N ALA A 99 4.37 2.35 -6.14
CA ALA A 99 3.39 1.43 -5.57
C ALA A 99 3.02 0.41 -6.66
N VAL A 100 3.68 -0.75 -6.62
CA VAL A 100 3.49 -1.84 -7.58
C VAL A 100 2.37 -2.74 -7.07
N PRO A 101 1.29 -2.95 -7.85
CA PRO A 101 0.19 -3.76 -7.39
C PRO A 101 0.59 -5.23 -7.37
N TYR A 102 0.09 -5.99 -6.39
CA TYR A 102 0.04 -7.46 -6.40
C TYR A 102 -1.40 -7.99 -6.48
N VAL A 103 -2.37 -7.09 -6.64
CA VAL A 103 -3.80 -7.36 -6.85
C VAL A 103 -4.21 -6.71 -8.17
N SER A 104 -4.92 -7.41 -9.04
CA SER A 104 -5.38 -6.86 -10.33
C SER A 104 -6.43 -5.75 -10.14
N GLY A 105 -6.42 -4.77 -11.04
CA GLY A 105 -7.26 -3.58 -11.04
C GLY A 105 -6.87 -2.57 -9.97
N ALA A 106 -5.72 -2.75 -9.32
CA ALA A 106 -5.22 -1.81 -8.32
C ALA A 106 -4.37 -0.72 -8.96
N GLY A 107 -3.86 -0.91 -10.18
CA GLY A 107 -3.04 0.08 -10.88
C GLY A 107 -1.63 0.26 -10.31
N LEU A 108 -0.74 0.78 -11.16
CA LEU A 108 0.64 1.15 -10.83
C LEU A 108 0.71 2.64 -10.57
N TYR A 109 1.34 3.04 -9.46
CA TYR A 109 1.47 4.45 -9.10
C TYR A 109 2.92 4.81 -8.82
N MET A 110 3.24 6.09 -9.03
CA MET A 110 4.50 6.68 -8.61
C MET A 110 4.29 7.90 -7.73
N ARG A 111 5.33 8.29 -6.99
CA ARG A 111 5.45 9.64 -6.46
C ARG A 111 6.91 10.03 -6.30
N ASP A 112 7.17 11.32 -6.42
CA ASP A 112 8.42 11.91 -5.98
C ASP A 112 8.37 12.17 -4.47
N VAL A 113 9.40 11.77 -3.74
CA VAL A 113 9.55 12.03 -2.31
C VAL A 113 10.73 12.96 -1.98
N GLY A 114 11.47 13.44 -2.98
CA GLY A 114 12.68 14.25 -2.77
C GLY A 114 12.92 15.39 -3.75
N GLY A 115 12.18 15.47 -4.85
CA GLY A 115 12.31 16.53 -5.86
C GLY A 115 11.33 17.70 -5.70
N PRO A 116 11.36 18.66 -6.64
CA PRO A 116 10.55 19.88 -6.59
C PRO A 116 9.05 19.62 -6.79
N VAL A 117 8.70 18.45 -7.35
CA VAL A 117 7.34 17.95 -7.54
C VAL A 117 6.91 16.97 -6.44
N ALA A 118 7.65 16.92 -5.32
CA ALA A 118 7.31 16.07 -4.18
C ALA A 118 5.84 16.23 -3.79
N GLY A 119 5.08 15.14 -3.87
CA GLY A 119 3.63 15.24 -3.96
C GLY A 119 2.85 13.95 -3.77
N GLY A 120 1.60 13.98 -4.23
CA GLY A 120 0.66 12.87 -4.18
C GLY A 120 1.03 11.72 -5.13
N TRP A 121 0.33 10.60 -5.00
CA TRP A 121 0.45 9.48 -5.92
C TRP A 121 -0.10 9.85 -7.30
N ILE A 122 0.66 9.55 -8.34
CA ILE A 122 0.29 9.69 -9.75
C ILE A 122 0.09 8.28 -10.30
N GLU A 123 -1.07 8.01 -10.88
CA GLU A 123 -1.35 6.75 -11.56
C GLU A 123 -0.60 6.69 -12.89
N LEU A 124 0.04 5.55 -13.14
CA LEU A 124 0.78 5.26 -14.37
C LEU A 124 0.03 4.26 -15.26
N CYS A 125 -0.51 3.20 -14.66
CA CYS A 125 -1.23 2.14 -15.37
C CYS A 125 -2.44 1.67 -14.53
N ASP A 126 -3.48 1.14 -15.18
CA ASP A 126 -4.78 0.79 -14.55
C ASP A 126 -5.08 -0.73 -14.47
N TYR A 127 -4.07 -1.60 -14.62
CA TYR A 127 -4.24 -3.06 -14.67
C TYR A 127 -4.48 -3.77 -13.32
#